data_AF-A0A8H4AAA6-F1
#
_entry.id   AF-A0A8H4AAA6-F1
#
_cell.length_a   1.000
_cell.length_b   1.000
_cell.length_c   1.000
_cell.angle_alpha   90.00
_cell.angle_beta   90.00
_cell.angle_gamma   90.00
#
_symmetry.space_group_name_H-M   'P 1'
#
loop_
_entity.id
_entity.type
_entity.pdbx_description
1 polymer ?
#
loop_
_entity_poly.entity_id
_entity_poly.type
_entity_poly.pdbx_seq_one_letter_code
_entity_poly.pdbx_strand_id
1 'polypeptide(L)'
;MIYPVLTNDAGWAIALGLALSLACIATIITNVQRRYLGGEQIRQLFITVYRDVKPSIIALSIVSSWTWTATLLQSSTVAYKYGLSGPYFYAAGATIQVLLFAILAIKLKEVAPTAHTFLEIINARYEKSAHIMFLIFGLATNGIIFFILI
;
A
#
# COMPACT_ATOMS: atom_id res chain seq x y z
N MET A 1 -5.01 -10.62 -38.52
CA MET A 1 -3.73 -10.40 -37.83
C MET A 1 -3.75 -8.99 -37.27
N ILE A 2 -3.72 -8.81 -35.95
CA ILE A 2 -3.65 -7.49 -35.34
C ILE A 2 -2.18 -7.08 -35.43
N TYR A 3 -1.85 -6.10 -36.26
CA TYR A 3 -0.51 -5.53 -36.27
C TYR A 3 -0.25 -4.87 -34.91
N PRO A 4 0.92 -5.09 -34.29
CA PRO A 4 1.26 -4.39 -33.07
C PRO A 4 1.25 -2.88 -33.35
N VAL A 5 0.47 -2.14 -32.56
CA VAL A 5 0.28 -0.69 -32.71
C VAL A 5 1.58 0.09 -32.47
N LEU A 6 2.59 -0.58 -31.87
CA LEU A 6 3.89 -0.04 -31.54
C LEU A 6 4.99 -1.06 -31.88
N THR A 7 6.12 -0.60 -32.42
CA THR A 7 7.31 -1.46 -32.62
C THR A 7 7.87 -1.89 -31.26
N ASN A 8 8.43 -3.11 -31.19
CA ASN A 8 8.91 -3.70 -29.94
C ASN A 8 9.94 -2.78 -29.24
N ASP A 9 10.85 -2.19 -30.03
CA ASP A 9 11.88 -1.27 -29.54
C ASP A 9 11.29 0.03 -28.96
N ALA A 10 10.26 0.58 -29.61
CA ALA A 10 9.56 1.77 -29.10
C ALA A 10 8.77 1.46 -27.82
N GLY A 11 8.23 0.24 -27.69
CA GLY A 11 7.55 -0.22 -26.47
C GLY A 11 8.47 -0.27 -25.26
N TRP A 12 9.63 -0.91 -25.40
CA TRP A 12 10.63 -0.97 -24.32
C TRP A 12 11.21 0.40 -23.98
N ALA A 13 11.45 1.25 -24.97
CA ALA A 13 11.94 2.61 -24.74
C ALA A 13 10.96 3.45 -23.90
N ILE A 14 9.65 3.36 -24.19
CA ILE A 14 8.62 4.08 -23.43
C ILE A 14 8.49 3.52 -22.01
N ALA A 15 8.48 2.20 -21.85
CA ALA A 15 8.38 1.55 -20.54
C ALA A 15 9.56 1.94 -19.62
N LEU A 16 10.79 1.84 -20.13
CA LEU A 16 11.99 2.21 -19.39
C LEU A 16 12.07 3.72 -19.14
N GLY A 17 11.70 4.56 -20.11
CA GLY A 17 11.69 6.01 -19.95
C GLY A 17 10.70 6.49 -18.87
N LEU A 18 9.49 5.92 -18.85
CA LEU A 18 8.50 6.20 -17.79
C LEU A 18 8.97 5.69 -16.43
N ALA A 19 9.50 4.47 -16.34
CA ALA A 19 10.00 3.93 -15.09
C ALA A 19 11.15 4.78 -14.51
N LEU A 20 12.12 5.17 -15.36
CA LEU A 20 13.24 6.02 -14.96
C LEU A 20 12.79 7.42 -14.54
N SER A 21 11.89 8.05 -15.29
CA SER A 21 11.39 9.40 -14.94
C SER A 21 10.66 9.40 -13.61
N LEU A 22 9.77 8.43 -13.36
CA LEU A 22 9.07 8.29 -12.08
C LEU A 22 10.05 7.99 -10.93
N ALA A 23 11.04 7.11 -11.15
CA ALA A 23 12.07 6.81 -10.16
C ALA A 23 12.92 8.05 -9.84
N CYS A 24 13.32 8.84 -10.85
CA CYS A 24 14.04 10.10 -10.65
C CYS A 24 13.23 11.10 -9.84
N ILE A 25 11.94 11.30 -10.18
CA ILE A 25 11.04 12.20 -9.44
C ILE A 25 10.92 11.76 -7.98
N ALA A 26 10.66 10.49 -7.72
CA ALA A 26 10.56 9.94 -6.37
C ALA A 26 11.88 10.12 -5.58
N THR A 27 13.02 9.93 -6.23
CA THR A 27 14.35 10.13 -5.63
C THR A 27 14.59 11.59 -5.28
N ILE A 28 14.23 12.52 -6.18
CA ILE A 28 14.35 13.97 -5.95
C ILE A 28 13.47 14.38 -4.77
N ILE A 29 12.20 13.95 -4.73
CA ILE A 29 11.28 14.24 -3.62
C ILE A 29 11.86 13.73 -2.29
N THR A 30 12.39 12.50 -2.27
CA THR A 30 12.99 11.91 -1.07
C THR A 30 14.21 12.71 -0.61
N ASN A 31 15.07 13.13 -1.54
CA ASN A 31 16.24 13.93 -1.22
C ASN A 31 15.87 15.34 -0.71
N VAL A 32 14.84 15.95 -1.30
CA VAL A 32 14.28 17.23 -0.85
C VAL A 32 13.72 17.11 0.56
N GLN A 33 12.91 16.09 0.83
CA GLN A 33 12.35 15.82 2.16
C GLN A 33 13.46 15.64 3.20
N ARG A 34 14.49 14.85 2.87
CA ARG A 34 15.65 14.64 3.75
C ARG A 34 16.40 15.95 4.06
N ARG A 35 16.51 16.85 3.08
CA ARG A 35 17.20 18.14 3.25
C ARG A 35 16.44 19.12 4.14
N TYR A 36 15.11 19.16 4.06
CA TYR A 36 14.29 20.13 4.81
C TYR A 36 13.84 19.62 6.19
N LEU A 37 13.56 18.32 6.33
CA LEU A 37 13.02 17.77 7.59
C LEU A 37 14.04 17.00 8.42
N GLY A 38 15.24 16.68 7.92
CA GLY A 38 16.24 15.88 8.63
C GLY A 38 15.82 14.40 8.83
N GLY A 39 16.71 13.45 8.57
CA GLY A 39 16.37 12.01 8.52
C GLY A 39 15.76 11.45 9.83
N GLU A 40 16.32 11.79 10.99
CA GLU A 40 15.81 11.35 12.30
C GLU A 40 14.48 12.04 12.67
N GLN A 41 14.34 13.33 12.34
CA GLN A 41 13.14 14.09 12.61
C GLN A 41 11.95 13.55 11.80
N ILE A 42 12.14 13.14 10.54
CA ILE A 42 11.08 12.49 9.74
C ILE A 42 10.57 11.22 10.44
N ARG A 43 11.46 10.35 10.93
CA ARG A 43 11.06 9.10 11.59
C ARG A 43 10.26 9.35 12.87
N GLN A 44 10.70 10.31 13.69
CA GLN A 44 9.98 10.69 14.90
C GLN A 44 8.67 11.43 14.59
N LEU A 45 8.65 12.24 13.54
CA LEU A 45 7.44 12.91 13.05
C LEU A 45 6.38 11.86 12.66
N PHE A 46 6.74 10.81 11.93
CA PHE A 46 5.79 9.74 11.57
C PHE A 46 5.22 8.97 12.77
N ILE A 47 5.94 8.87 13.89
CA ILE A 47 5.47 8.14 15.08
C ILE A 47 4.68 9.06 16.02
N THR A 48 5.08 10.34 16.14
CA THR A 48 4.51 11.31 17.08
C THR A 48 3.32 12.08 16.50
N VAL A 49 3.34 12.41 15.20
CA VAL A 49 2.33 13.30 14.57
C VAL A 49 0.96 12.64 14.44
N TYR A 50 0.82 11.32 14.52
CA TYR A 50 -0.50 10.68 14.52
C TYR A 50 -1.42 11.15 15.66
N ARG A 51 -0.88 11.77 16.73
CA ARG A 51 -1.70 12.29 17.84
C ARG A 51 -2.41 13.62 17.54
N ASP A 52 -1.90 14.42 16.59
CA ASP A 52 -2.40 15.76 16.27
C ASP A 52 -3.01 15.90 14.86
N VAL A 53 -3.17 14.80 14.13
CA VAL A 53 -3.70 14.81 12.76
C VAL A 53 -5.22 14.63 12.76
N LYS A 54 -5.92 15.44 11.95
CA LYS A 54 -7.37 15.32 11.76
C LYS A 54 -7.75 13.91 11.26
N PRO A 55 -8.82 13.28 11.78
CA PRO A 55 -9.24 11.93 11.36
C PRO A 55 -9.44 11.78 9.84
N SER A 56 -9.88 12.83 9.15
CA SER A 56 -10.04 12.82 7.70
C SER A 56 -8.72 12.65 6.94
N ILE A 57 -7.62 13.23 7.44
CA ILE A 57 -6.29 13.08 6.83
C ILE A 57 -5.77 11.64 7.05
N ILE A 58 -6.06 11.05 8.22
CA ILE A 58 -5.73 9.64 8.49
C ILE A 58 -6.54 8.71 7.57
N ALA A 59 -7.83 8.99 7.34
CA ALA A 59 -8.63 8.21 6.41
C ALA A 59 -8.08 8.30 4.97
N LEU A 60 -7.70 9.49 4.52
CA LEU A 60 -7.11 9.70 3.19
C LEU A 60 -5.78 8.95 3.02
N SER A 61 -4.91 8.94 4.04
CA SER A 61 -3.63 8.21 3.96
C SER A 61 -3.84 6.69 3.86
N ILE A 62 -4.85 6.15 4.55
CA ILE A 62 -5.23 4.73 4.46
C ILE A 62 -5.74 4.40 3.04
N VAL A 63 -6.67 5.21 2.52
CA VAL A 63 -7.22 5.01 1.16
C VAL A 63 -6.11 5.11 0.10
N SER A 64 -5.20 6.07 0.25
CA SER A 64 -4.05 6.21 -0.65
C SER A 64 -3.12 5.01 -0.60
N SER A 65 -2.85 4.45 0.59
CA SER A 65 -1.96 3.29 0.74
C SER A 65 -2.57 2.00 0.18
N TRP A 66 -3.90 1.90 0.16
CA TRP A 66 -4.62 0.78 -0.42
C TRP A 66 -4.80 0.89 -1.95
N THR A 67 -4.69 2.10 -2.50
CA THR A 67 -4.83 2.34 -3.93
C THR A 67 -3.52 2.02 -4.66
N TRP A 68 -3.36 0.74 -5.03
CA TRP A 68 -2.20 0.25 -5.79
C TRP A 68 -2.54 -0.16 -7.23
N THR A 69 -1.53 -0.45 -8.05
CA THR A 69 -1.71 -0.75 -9.48
C THR A 69 -2.64 -1.95 -9.73
N ALA A 70 -2.53 -3.04 -8.96
CA ALA A 70 -3.35 -4.23 -9.18
C ALA A 70 -4.86 -3.95 -8.98
N THR A 71 -5.24 -3.14 -7.98
CA THR A 71 -6.64 -2.78 -7.73
C THR A 71 -7.19 -1.90 -8.85
N LEU A 72 -6.37 -0.99 -9.40
CA LEU A 72 -6.75 -0.16 -10.54
C LEU A 72 -6.92 -0.97 -11.82
N LEU A 73 -6.00 -1.91 -12.09
CA LEU A 73 -6.09 -2.82 -13.23
C LEU A 73 -7.32 -3.72 -13.13
N GLN A 74 -7.54 -4.30 -11.95
CA GLN A 74 -8.71 -5.14 -11.70
C GLN A 74 -9.99 -4.32 -11.86
N SER A 75 -10.09 -3.16 -11.20
CA SER A 75 -11.23 -2.23 -11.30
C SER A 75 -11.55 -1.89 -12.75
N SER A 76 -10.55 -1.53 -13.56
CA SER A 76 -10.72 -1.22 -14.99
C SER A 76 -11.19 -2.44 -15.78
N THR A 77 -10.71 -3.63 -15.44
CA THR A 77 -11.12 -4.88 -16.08
C THR A 77 -12.59 -5.22 -15.79
N VAL A 78 -13.05 -5.05 -14.54
CA VAL A 78 -14.48 -5.22 -14.21
C VAL A 78 -15.33 -4.10 -14.82
N ALA A 79 -14.81 -2.88 -14.94
CA ALA A 79 -15.48 -1.78 -15.66
C ALA A 79 -15.72 -2.12 -17.13
N TYR A 80 -14.70 -2.66 -17.80
CA TYR A 80 -14.78 -3.05 -19.20
C TYR A 80 -15.79 -4.17 -19.43
N LYS A 81 -15.86 -5.14 -18.51
CA LYS A 81 -16.75 -6.31 -18.64
C LYS A 81 -18.19 -6.05 -18.22
N TYR A 82 -18.41 -5.27 -17.17
CA TYR A 82 -19.71 -5.12 -16.51
C TYR A 82 -20.21 -3.67 -16.43
N GLY A 83 -19.51 -2.72 -17.06
CA GLY A 83 -19.84 -1.30 -16.99
C GLY A 83 -19.61 -0.71 -15.60
N LEU A 84 -20.31 0.38 -15.28
CA LEU A 84 -20.15 1.13 -14.02
C LEU A 84 -20.45 0.31 -12.76
N SER A 85 -21.31 -0.70 -12.86
CA SER A 85 -21.68 -1.55 -11.71
C SER A 85 -20.53 -2.44 -11.24
N GLY A 86 -19.65 -2.90 -12.15
CA GLY A 86 -18.52 -3.78 -11.83
C GLY A 86 -17.55 -3.17 -10.80
N PRO A 87 -16.97 -2.00 -11.07
CA PRO A 87 -16.11 -1.29 -10.13
C PRO A 87 -16.80 -0.93 -8.83
N TYR A 88 -18.10 -0.56 -8.89
CA TYR A 88 -18.88 -0.22 -7.70
C TYR A 88 -18.98 -1.41 -6.75
N PHE A 89 -19.39 -2.58 -7.24
CA PHE A 89 -19.49 -3.78 -6.41
C PHE A 89 -18.13 -4.29 -5.94
N TYR A 90 -17.09 -4.17 -6.76
CA TYR A 90 -15.72 -4.49 -6.37
C TYR A 90 -15.24 -3.62 -5.20
N ALA A 91 -15.42 -2.30 -5.29
CA ALA A 91 -15.08 -1.36 -4.22
C ALA A 91 -15.93 -1.61 -2.97
N ALA A 92 -17.24 -1.80 -3.12
CA ALA A 92 -18.16 -2.08 -2.01
C ALA A 92 -17.72 -3.32 -1.21
N GLY A 93 -17.39 -4.43 -1.89
CA GLY A 93 -16.91 -5.65 -1.22
C GLY A 93 -15.63 -5.43 -0.41
N ALA A 94 -14.68 -4.66 -0.95
CA ALA A 94 -13.43 -4.37 -0.26
C ALA A 94 -13.59 -3.39 0.91
N THR A 95 -14.49 -2.40 0.79
CA THR A 95 -14.73 -1.42 1.89
C THR A 95 -15.21 -2.09 3.18
N ILE A 96 -16.02 -3.15 3.09
CA ILE A 96 -16.48 -3.91 4.25
C ILE A 96 -15.29 -4.51 5.01
N GLN A 97 -14.32 -5.08 4.29
CA GLN A 97 -13.13 -5.67 4.89
C GLN A 97 -12.29 -4.60 5.59
N VAL A 98 -12.09 -3.45 4.95
CA VAL A 98 -11.35 -2.31 5.53
C VAL A 98 -12.04 -1.79 6.80
N LEU A 99 -13.37 -1.68 6.81
CA LEU A 99 -14.13 -1.26 7.98
C LEU A 99 -13.96 -2.23 9.16
N LEU A 100 -14.05 -3.55 8.90
CA LEU A 100 -13.85 -4.56 9.93
C LEU A 100 -12.43 -4.53 10.50
N PHE A 101 -11.41 -4.39 9.64
CA PHE A 101 -10.03 -4.24 10.08
C PHE A 101 -9.80 -2.94 10.86
N ALA A 102 -10.47 -1.85 10.50
CA ALA A 102 -10.38 -0.59 11.24
C ALA A 102 -10.92 -0.72 12.67
N ILE A 103 -12.08 -1.38 12.84
CA ILE A 103 -12.64 -1.64 14.18
C ILE A 103 -11.69 -2.52 15.01
N LEU A 104 -11.15 -3.58 14.40
CA LEU A 104 -10.18 -4.44 15.06
C LEU A 104 -8.92 -3.67 15.48
N ALA A 105 -8.38 -2.82 14.60
CA ALA A 105 -7.19 -2.02 14.86
C ALA A 105 -7.41 -1.02 16.01
N ILE A 106 -8.59 -0.39 16.09
CA ILE A 106 -8.95 0.51 17.20
C ILE A 106 -8.94 -0.26 18.52
N LYS A 107 -9.64 -1.41 18.58
CA LYS A 107 -9.68 -2.27 19.77
C LYS A 107 -8.30 -2.78 20.18
N LEU A 108 -7.47 -3.09 19.19
CA LEU A 108 -6.10 -3.53 19.41
C LEU A 108 -5.24 -2.42 20.04
N LYS A 109 -5.41 -1.17 19.61
CA LYS A 109 -4.73 -0.01 20.20
C LYS A 109 -5.22 0.36 21.59
N GLU A 110 -6.49 0.09 21.93
CA GLU A 110 -7.00 0.22 23.30
C GLU A 110 -6.30 -0.77 24.25
N VAL A 111 -6.01 -1.99 23.79
CA VAL A 111 -5.39 -3.06 24.60
C VAL A 111 -3.85 -2.97 24.64
N ALA A 112 -3.23 -2.63 23.51
CA ALA A 112 -1.77 -2.58 23.36
C ALA A 112 -1.32 -1.25 22.70
N PRO A 113 -1.37 -0.12 23.43
CA PRO A 113 -1.10 1.20 22.87
C PRO A 113 0.35 1.41 22.42
N THR A 114 1.31 0.71 23.05
CA THR A 114 2.75 0.82 22.78
C THR A 114 3.24 -0.07 21.63
N ALA A 115 2.41 -0.99 21.13
CA ALA A 115 2.81 -1.85 20.03
C ALA A 115 2.86 -1.08 18.71
N HIS A 116 3.98 -1.16 18.00
CA HIS A 116 4.23 -0.44 16.76
C HIS A 116 3.89 -1.27 15.52
N THR A 117 3.99 -2.59 15.62
CA THR A 117 3.69 -3.52 14.52
C THR A 117 2.70 -4.60 14.96
N PHE A 118 1.91 -5.14 14.02
CA PHE A 118 1.00 -6.25 14.35
C PHE A 118 1.75 -7.49 14.81
N LEU A 119 3.00 -7.67 14.36
CA LEU A 119 3.88 -8.79 14.72
C LEU A 119 4.34 -8.73 16.18
N GLU A 120 4.55 -7.54 16.77
CA GLU A 120 4.84 -7.39 18.20
C GLU A 120 3.69 -7.92 19.06
N ILE A 121 2.46 -7.67 18.62
CA ILE A 121 1.26 -8.09 19.34
C ILE A 121 1.08 -9.60 19.26
N ILE A 122 1.37 -10.19 18.10
CA ILE A 122 1.39 -11.64 17.92
C ILE A 122 2.46 -12.26 18.81
N ASN A 123 3.67 -11.70 18.86
CA ASN A 123 4.73 -12.21 19.71
C ASN A 123 4.38 -12.13 21.21
N ALA A 124 3.76 -11.01 21.63
CA ALA A 124 3.34 -10.82 23.02
C ALA A 124 2.22 -11.79 23.44
N ARG A 125 1.38 -12.24 22.51
CA ARG A 125 0.21 -13.10 22.79
C ARG A 125 0.43 -14.59 22.51
N TYR A 126 1.17 -14.92 21.46
CA TYR A 126 1.31 -16.27 20.89
C TYR A 126 2.77 -16.74 20.77
N GLU A 127 3.69 -16.00 21.39
CA GLU A 127 5.13 -16.31 21.46
C GLU A 127 5.86 -16.30 20.10
N LYS A 128 7.15 -16.65 20.14
CA LYS A 128 8.07 -16.55 18.99
C LYS A 128 7.68 -17.43 17.81
N SER A 129 7.09 -18.60 18.03
CA SER A 129 6.74 -19.53 16.94
C SER A 129 5.69 -18.92 16.02
N ALA A 130 4.59 -18.40 16.59
CA ALA A 130 3.57 -17.70 15.83
C ALA A 130 4.12 -16.42 15.19
N HIS A 131 4.96 -15.67 15.90
CA HIS A 131 5.59 -14.46 15.35
C HIS A 131 6.38 -14.76 14.07
N ILE A 132 7.23 -15.80 14.06
CA ILE A 132 8.03 -16.18 12.89
C ILE A 132 7.12 -16.61 11.74
N MET A 133 6.07 -17.40 12.01
CA MET A 133 5.13 -17.83 10.99
C MET A 133 4.43 -16.64 10.32
N PHE A 134 3.91 -15.70 11.10
CA PHE A 134 3.26 -14.49 10.56
C PHE A 134 4.24 -13.55 9.87
N LEU A 135 5.49 -13.49 10.33
CA LEU A 135 6.55 -12.73 9.66
C LEU A 135 6.86 -13.32 8.28
N ILE A 136 7.01 -14.64 8.18
CA ILE A 136 7.22 -15.32 6.88
C ILE A 136 6.00 -15.12 5.98
N PHE A 137 4.78 -15.25 6.51
CA PHE A 137 3.56 -15.03 5.75
C PHE A 137 3.47 -13.59 5.19
N GLY A 138 3.82 -12.60 6.01
CA GLY A 138 3.89 -11.21 5.59
C GLY A 138 4.92 -10.97 4.49
N LEU A 139 6.12 -11.52 4.62
CA LEU A 139 7.17 -11.42 3.60
C LEU A 139 6.76 -12.13 2.30
N ALA A 140 6.21 -13.35 2.40
CA ALA A 140 5.72 -14.11 1.26
C ALA A 140 4.61 -13.36 0.52
N THR A 141 3.66 -12.75 1.24
CA THR A 141 2.57 -11.95 0.62
C THR A 141 3.12 -10.77 -0.17
N ASN A 142 4.09 -10.04 0.39
CA ASN A 142 4.76 -8.95 -0.34
C ASN A 142 5.50 -9.47 -1.58
N GLY A 143 6.13 -10.64 -1.50
CA GLY A 143 6.77 -11.30 -2.64
C GLY A 143 5.76 -11.70 -3.73
N ILE A 144 4.65 -12.34 -3.35
CA ILE A 144 3.58 -12.75 -4.29
C ILE A 144 3.03 -11.55 -5.04
N ILE A 145 2.78 -10.43 -4.35
CA ILE A 145 2.28 -9.21 -4.98
C ILE A 145 3.27 -8.68 -6.01
N PHE A 146 4.58 -8.72 -5.71
CA PHE A 146 5.61 -8.34 -6.68
C PHE A 146 5.57 -9.24 -7.92
N PHE A 147 5.39 -10.56 -7.75
CA PHE A 147 5.27 -11.50 -8.86
C PHE A 147 3.99 -11.36 -9.67
N ILE A 148 2.85 -10.97 -9.07
CA ILE A 148 1.59 -10.73 -9.79
C ILE A 148 1.67 -9.48 -10.69
N LEU A 149 2.53 -8.53 -10.33
CA LEU A 149 2.65 -7.24 -11.02
C LEU A 149 3.69 -7.23 -12.16
N ILE A 150 4.50 -8.29 -12.29
CA ILE A 150 5.47 -8.51 -13.37
C ILE A 150 4.86 -9.47 -14.39
#